data_AF-A0A5E6WZM7-F1
#
_entry.id   AF-A0A5E6WZM7-F1
#
_cell.length_a   1.000
_cell.length_b   1.000
_cell.length_c   1.000
_cell.angle_alpha   90.00
_cell.angle_beta   90.00
_cell.angle_gamma   90.00
#
_symmetry.space_group_name_H-M   'P 1'
#
loop_
_entity.id
_entity.type
_entity.pdbx_description
1 polymer ?
#
loop_
_entity_poly.entity_id
_entity_poly.type
_entity_poly.pdbx_seq_one_letter_code
_entity_poly.pdbx_strand_id
1 'polypeptide(L)' 'MLVISLGVDTFKDDPISHFLLESEDFIGIGELIASVGCPTLFVMEGGYMVDEIGINAVNVLHGFESKRS' A
#
# COMPACT_ATOMS: atom_id res chain seq x y z
N MET A 1 15.21 10.21 4.20
CA MET A 1 14.26 10.09 3.08
C MET A 1 14.12 8.63 2.77
N LEU A 2 12.89 8.15 2.60
CA LEU A 2 12.53 6.77 2.29
C LEU A 2 11.85 6.74 0.92
N VAL A 3 12.20 5.76 0.09
CA VAL A 3 11.52 5.51 -1.18
C VAL A 3 10.85 4.15 -1.09
N ILE A 4 9.56 4.10 -1.35
CA ILE A 4 8.74 2.88 -1.32
C ILE A 4 8.32 2.54 -2.74
N SER A 5 8.84 1.45 -3.28
CA SER A 5 8.30 0.78 -4.45
C SER A 5 7.01 0.06 -4.03
N LEU A 6 5.88 0.72 -4.26
CA LEU A 6 4.55 0.26 -3.85
C LEU A 6 3.98 -0.67 -4.92
N GLY A 7 4.06 -1.98 -4.67
CA GLY A 7 3.25 -2.98 -5.36
C GLY A 7 2.03 -3.34 -4.50
N VAL A 8 0.85 -3.41 -5.12
CA VAL A 8 -0.39 -3.91 -4.50
C VAL A 8 -0.83 -5.25 -5.10
N ASP A 9 0.05 -5.89 -5.86
CA ASP A 9 -0.09 -7.27 -6.33
C ASP A 9 -0.01 -8.30 -5.20
N THR A 10 0.27 -7.89 -3.96
CA THR A 10 0.17 -8.75 -2.78
C THR A 10 -1.28 -8.96 -2.29
N PHE A 11 -2.27 -8.39 -2.98
CA PHE A 11 -3.69 -8.57 -2.69
C PHE A 11 -4.16 -10.00 -2.97
N LYS A 12 -5.08 -10.51 -2.13
CA LYS A 12 -5.54 -11.91 -2.18
C LYS A 12 -6.13 -12.36 -3.51
N ASP A 13 -6.76 -11.45 -4.25
CA ASP A 13 -7.39 -11.75 -5.54
C ASP A 13 -6.53 -11.31 -6.73
N ASP A 14 -5.26 -10.94 -6.50
CA ASP A 14 -4.34 -10.64 -7.60
C ASP A 14 -4.00 -11.92 -8.40
N PRO A 15 -4.15 -11.91 -9.74
CA PRO A 15 -4.06 -13.12 -10.55
C PRO A 15 -2.66 -13.74 -10.64
N ILE A 16 -1.61 -13.01 -10.26
CA ILE A 16 -0.21 -13.45 -10.39
C ILE A 16 0.48 -13.66 -9.03
N SER A 17 -0.25 -13.52 -7.94
CA SER A 17 0.29 -13.53 -6.59
C SER A 17 -0.32 -14.62 -5.71
N HIS A 18 0.32 -14.91 -4.59
CA HIS A 18 -0.09 -15.94 -3.64
C HIS A 18 -0.20 -15.41 -2.20
N PHE A 19 -0.11 -14.09 -2.04
CA PHE A 19 -0.36 -13.45 -0.75
C PHE A 19 -1.86 -13.38 -0.46
N LEU A 20 -2.21 -13.17 0.81
CA LEU A 20 -3.60 -13.18 1.29
C LEU A 20 -4.01 -11.84 1.93
N LEU A 21 -3.36 -10.74 1.55
CA LEU A 21 -3.69 -9.42 2.08
C LEU A 21 -5.07 -9.00 1.59
N GLU A 22 -5.89 -8.52 2.51
CA GLU A 22 -7.16 -7.88 2.23
C GLU A 22 -6.98 -6.37 2.05
N SER A 23 -7.97 -5.70 1.46
CA SER A 23 -7.87 -4.26 1.16
C SER A 23 -7.62 -3.42 2.42
N GLU A 24 -8.15 -3.86 3.57
CA GLU A 24 -7.97 -3.21 4.88
C GLU A 24 -6.53 -3.30 5.40
N ASP A 25 -5.79 -4.37 5.06
CA ASP A 25 -4.40 -4.55 5.51
C ASP A 25 -3.48 -3.47 4.95
N PHE A 26 -3.78 -2.96 3.76
CA PHE A 26 -3.04 -1.86 3.14
C PHE A 26 -3.10 -0.57 3.96
N ILE A 27 -4.17 -0.35 4.73
CA ILE A 27 -4.24 0.78 5.68
C ILE A 27 -3.18 0.60 6.77
N GLY A 28 -3.12 -0.58 7.38
CA GLY A 28 -2.12 -0.90 8.40
C GLY A 28 -0.68 -0.78 7.89
N ILE A 29 -0.43 -1.20 6.64
CA ILE A 29 0.87 -1.00 5.96
C ILE A 29 1.21 0.49 5.87
N GLY A 30 0.27 1.33 5.44
CA GLY A 30 0.45 2.78 5.40
C GLY A 30 0.85 3.36 6.76
N GLU A 31 0.13 2.98 7.82
CA GLU A 31 0.40 3.43 9.18
C GLU A 31 1.80 3.02 9.67
N LEU A 32 2.21 1.78 9.37
CA LEU A 32 3.54 1.26 9.70
C LEU A 32 4.64 2.04 8.99
N ILE A 33 4.47 2.36 7.70
CA ILE A 33 5.44 3.16 6.95
C ILE A 33 5.54 4.57 7.53
N ALA A 34 4.42 5.18 7.91
CA ALA A 34 4.42 6.52 8.52
C ALA A 34 5.15 6.57 9.86
N SER A 35 5.11 5.49 10.64
CA SER A 35 5.82 5.40 11.92
C SER A 35 7.35 5.56 11.82
N VAL A 36 7.93 5.41 10.62
CA VAL A 36 9.36 5.65 10.37
C VAL A 36 9.73 7.14 10.51
N GLY A 37 8.78 8.06 10.35
CA GLY A 37 8.96 9.47 10.71
C GLY A 37 9.93 10.26 9.82
N CYS A 38 10.09 9.89 8.54
CA CYS A 38 10.96 10.61 7.61
C CYS A 38 10.23 10.98 6.31
N PRO A 39 10.76 11.91 5.49
CA PRO A 39 10.18 12.20 4.18
C PRO A 39 10.12 10.94 3.30
N THR A 40 8.94 10.58 2.83
CA THR A 40 8.68 9.34 2.08
C THR A 40 8.17 9.66 0.67
N LEU A 41 8.72 8.99 -0.34
CA LEU A 41 8.27 9.01 -1.73
C LEU A 41 7.73 7.62 -2.08
N PHE A 42 6.50 7.55 -2.59
CA PHE A 42 5.92 6.32 -3.12
C PHE A 42 6.09 6.28 -4.64
N VAL A 43 6.53 5.14 -5.15
CA VAL A 43 6.66 4.83 -6.58
C VAL A 43 5.74 3.67 -6.86
N MET A 44 4.73 3.87 -7.70
CA MET A 44 3.77 2.83 -8.03
C MET A 44 4.40 1.80 -8.98
N GLU A 45 4.37 0.53 -8.58
CA GLU A 45 4.90 -0.62 -9.31
C GLU A 45 3.76 -1.58 -9.75
N GLY A 46 3.73 -2.81 -9.22
CA GLY A 46 2.80 -3.88 -9.60
C GLY A 46 1.41 -3.77 -8.97
N GLY A 47 0.44 -4.43 -9.60
CA GLY A 47 -0.96 -4.45 -9.19
C GLY A 47 -1.81 -4.76 -10.42
N TYR A 48 -2.33 -5.98 -10.51
CA TYR A 48 -2.93 -6.48 -11.75
C TYR A 48 -4.44 -6.70 -11.62
N MET A 49 -4.97 -6.60 -10.40
CA MET A 49 -6.40 -6.53 -10.13
C MET A 49 -6.93 -5.10 -10.31
N VAL A 50 -7.32 -4.73 -11.53
CA VAL A 50 -7.67 -3.36 -11.94
C VAL A 50 -8.78 -2.72 -11.10
N ASP A 51 -9.78 -3.50 -10.68
CA ASP A 51 -10.90 -2.96 -9.90
C ASP A 51 -10.47 -2.56 -8.48
N GLU A 52 -9.49 -3.27 -7.90
CA GLU A 52 -9.05 -3.10 -6.50
C GLU A 52 -7.72 -2.35 -6.37
N ILE A 53 -6.94 -2.20 -7.45
CA ILE A 53 -5.63 -1.53 -7.44
C ILE A 53 -5.73 -0.11 -6.87
N GLY A 54 -6.78 0.63 -7.25
CA GLY A 54 -7.01 1.99 -6.79
C GLY A 54 -7.35 2.03 -5.30
N ILE A 55 -8.18 1.09 -4.84
CA ILE A 55 -8.58 1.00 -3.43
C ILE A 55 -7.37 0.66 -2.57
N ASN A 56 -6.59 -0.35 -2.95
CA ASN A 56 -5.43 -0.81 -2.19
C ASN A 56 -4.33 0.26 -2.14
N ALA A 57 -4.04 0.92 -3.26
CA ALA A 57 -3.06 2.00 -3.29
C ALA A 57 -3.50 3.21 -2.44
N VAL A 58 -4.78 3.61 -2.54
CA VAL A 58 -5.33 4.70 -1.72
C VAL A 58 -5.33 4.32 -0.24
N ASN A 59 -5.62 3.08 0.12
CA ASN A 59 -5.59 2.61 1.51
C ASN A 59 -4.19 2.75 2.14
N VAL A 60 -3.12 2.44 1.40
CA VAL A 60 -1.74 2.70 1.86
C VAL A 60 -1.53 4.19 2.13
N LEU A 61 -1.92 5.05 1.19
CA LEU A 61 -1.75 6.50 1.34
C LEU A 61 -2.59 7.07 2.49
N HIS A 62 -3.82 6.57 2.65
CA HIS A 62 -4.72 6.98 3.73
C HIS A 62 -4.18 6.58 5.11
N GLY A 63 -3.70 5.34 5.27
CA GLY A 63 -3.04 4.90 6.50
C GLY A 63 -1.74 5.67 6.77
N PHE A 64 -1.00 6.04 5.72
CA PHE A 64 0.21 6.83 5.88
C PHE A 64 -0.08 8.26 6.37
N GLU A 65 -1.09 8.93 5.80
CA GLU A 65 -1.49 10.28 6.21
C GLU A 65 -2.14 10.32 7.59
N SER A 66 -2.88 9.28 8.01
CA SER A 66 -3.56 9.22 9.31
C SER A 66 -2.61 9.31 10.52
N LYS A 67 -1.32 8.96 10.34
CA LYS A 67 -0.29 8.98 11.39
C LYS A 67 0.65 10.18 11.32
N ARG A 68 0.55 11.03 10.30
CA ARG A 68 1.37 12.25 10.18
C ARG A 68 0.74 13.49 10.83
N SER A 69 -0.46 13.36 11.40
CA SER A 69 -1.18 14.43 12.13
C SER A 69 -0.63 14.70 13.52
#